data_AF-A0A813EJE4-F1
#
_entry.id   AF-A0A813EJE4-F1
#
_cell.length_a   1.000
_cell.length_b   1.000
_cell.length_c   1.000
_cell.angle_alpha   90.00
_cell.angle_beta   90.00
_cell.angle_gamma   90.00
#
_symmetry.space_group_name_H-M   'P 1'
#
loop_
_entity.id
_entity.type
_entity.pdbx_description
1 polymer ?
#
loop_
_entity_poly.entity_id
_entity_poly.type
_entity_poly.pdbx_seq_one_letter_code
_entity_poly.pdbx_strand_id
1 'polypeptide(L)'
;GYKDDSRSAPEYDDSFDLFEPVVQAWLLHACAAARAESSLLVRSEVPCWIEAFANFVKLSGGAFPISNRSLASEALQAFMSNPRCGQFCSMQEQDVATSGESCDDSDCYSARPIYTRLRFKVNLPVYGGAELLDPVRLRWKSFVEGLDRGSPASAGRVFMASAAWAAVDMETSIISKTAQSFMVSMGLTVLSVALFTRNFVLTFYVGVNILLVVCLLFGFVVNILGYEFDVILAIGATIFVGMSVDYCLHLAHGYNHARGVSRGEKLQLALVHLGPSIIGGAVTTIAGTVFLLPCRMVLFVKLGWMLTANAIFSVFYTFFFLCPLLIVIGPTHDFGSFSWLVSPLVALVNRPTRPMTVILKAQNSRGELSSVVLIEGGAEPKLVGEESKESNSNNNANNKINNQNNNKNNNNNDNNNKPNAVILGARSNLLLEGEFADSKKSVVAPEAEWGTETLEPKTEPVVPSPEMAP
;
A
#
# COMPACT_ATOMS: atom_id res chain seq x y z
N GLY A 1 -20.32 -6.09 -16.06
CA GLY A 1 -18.96 -6.41 -15.60
C GLY A 1 -18.99 -6.83 -14.16
N TYR A 2 -19.66 -7.94 -13.88
CA TYR A 2 -19.57 -8.63 -12.60
C TYR A 2 -18.61 -9.80 -12.82
N LYS A 3 -17.58 -9.92 -11.98
CA LYS A 3 -16.83 -11.18 -11.86
C LYS A 3 -17.63 -12.08 -10.93
N ASP A 4 -17.67 -13.37 -11.24
CA ASP A 4 -18.41 -14.40 -10.48
C ASP A 4 -17.94 -14.53 -9.01
N ASP A 5 -16.80 -13.93 -8.66
CA ASP A 5 -16.24 -13.92 -7.31
C ASP A 5 -16.77 -12.80 -6.37
N SER A 6 -17.58 -11.86 -6.90
CA SER A 6 -18.08 -10.74 -6.08
C SER A 6 -19.34 -11.15 -5.30
N ARG A 7 -19.20 -11.34 -3.97
CA ARG A 7 -20.31 -11.67 -3.04
C ARG A 7 -21.36 -10.56 -2.85
N SER A 8 -21.27 -9.45 -3.56
CA SER A 8 -22.30 -8.40 -3.50
C SER A 8 -23.43 -8.79 -4.46
N ALA A 9 -24.63 -9.04 -3.93
CA ALA A 9 -25.81 -9.19 -4.78
C ALA A 9 -26.40 -7.80 -5.06
N PRO A 10 -26.90 -7.54 -6.27
CA PRO A 10 -27.66 -6.31 -6.53
C PRO A 10 -28.92 -6.30 -5.66
N GLU A 11 -29.16 -5.18 -4.98
CA GLU A 11 -30.41 -4.94 -4.29
C GLU A 11 -31.37 -4.26 -5.28
N TYR A 12 -32.51 -4.90 -5.52
CA TYR A 12 -33.51 -4.42 -6.46
C TYR A 12 -34.60 -3.66 -5.72
N ASP A 13 -35.06 -2.57 -6.34
CA ASP A 13 -36.08 -1.72 -5.75
C ASP A 13 -37.47 -2.32 -5.99
N ASP A 14 -38.11 -2.78 -4.91
CA ASP A 14 -39.46 -3.33 -4.93
C ASP A 14 -40.56 -2.29 -5.23
N SER A 15 -40.22 -1.02 -5.42
CA SER A 15 -41.15 0.01 -5.90
C SER A 15 -41.08 0.25 -7.41
N PHE A 16 -40.07 -0.32 -8.09
CA PHE A 16 -39.89 -0.12 -9.53
C PHE A 16 -41.02 -0.80 -10.33
N ASP A 17 -41.72 -0.01 -11.16
CA ASP A 17 -42.74 -0.48 -12.10
C ASP A 17 -42.61 0.22 -13.46
N LEU A 18 -41.94 -0.47 -14.39
CA LEU A 18 -41.76 0.00 -15.77
C LEU A 18 -43.09 0.19 -16.53
N PHE A 19 -44.13 -0.57 -16.15
CA PHE A 19 -45.39 -0.58 -16.89
C PHE A 19 -46.35 0.53 -16.49
N GLU A 20 -45.99 1.35 -15.49
CA GLU A 20 -46.80 2.52 -15.16
C GLU A 20 -46.75 3.58 -16.29
N PRO A 21 -47.89 4.17 -16.70
CA PRO A 21 -47.95 5.16 -17.79
C PRO A 21 -47.04 6.37 -17.57
N VAL A 22 -46.91 6.79 -16.31
CA VAL A 22 -46.07 7.93 -15.93
C VAL A 22 -44.60 7.61 -16.16
N VAL A 23 -44.15 6.38 -15.84
CA VAL A 23 -42.78 5.92 -16.05
C VAL A 23 -42.48 5.77 -17.54
N GLN A 24 -43.39 5.17 -18.31
CA GLN A 24 -43.27 5.05 -19.77
C GLN A 24 -43.13 6.42 -20.47
N ALA A 25 -43.98 7.39 -20.08
CA ALA A 25 -43.91 8.75 -20.61
C ALA A 25 -42.62 9.46 -20.19
N TRP A 26 -42.20 9.28 -18.93
CA TRP A 26 -40.98 9.86 -18.39
C TRP A 26 -39.72 9.34 -19.08
N LEU A 27 -39.63 8.03 -19.37
CA LEU A 27 -38.51 7.44 -20.13
C LEU A 27 -38.41 8.03 -21.54
N LEU A 28 -39.55 8.22 -22.21
CA LEU A 28 -39.59 8.86 -23.52
C LEU A 28 -39.13 10.33 -23.44
N HIS A 29 -39.60 11.06 -22.43
CA HIS A 29 -39.14 12.42 -22.17
C HIS A 29 -37.64 12.49 -21.87
N ALA A 30 -37.08 11.54 -21.10
CA ALA A 30 -35.64 11.48 -20.80
C ALA A 30 -34.80 11.32 -22.08
N CYS A 31 -35.23 10.48 -23.01
CA CYS A 31 -34.57 10.32 -24.31
C CYS A 31 -34.64 11.58 -25.18
N ALA A 32 -35.80 12.23 -25.22
CA ALA A 32 -35.95 13.50 -25.94
C ALA A 32 -35.12 14.63 -25.32
N ALA A 33 -35.11 14.74 -23.99
CA ALA A 33 -34.34 15.73 -23.25
C ALA A 33 -32.83 15.55 -23.45
N ALA A 34 -32.33 14.32 -23.42
CA ALA A 34 -30.92 14.01 -23.65
C ALA A 34 -30.45 14.43 -25.06
N ARG A 35 -31.34 14.35 -26.07
CA ARG A 35 -31.04 14.81 -27.44
C ARG A 35 -31.23 16.30 -27.66
N ALA A 36 -32.16 16.92 -26.93
CA ALA A 36 -32.38 18.37 -27.00
C ALA A 36 -31.17 19.14 -26.44
N GLU A 37 -30.49 18.57 -25.45
CA GLU A 37 -29.31 19.14 -24.83
C GLU A 37 -28.05 18.92 -25.68
N SER A 38 -27.69 19.92 -26.50
CA SER A 38 -26.52 19.85 -27.39
C SER A 38 -25.20 19.66 -26.63
N SER A 39 -25.14 20.08 -25.37
CA SER A 39 -23.95 19.99 -24.52
C SER A 39 -23.55 18.56 -24.14
N LEU A 40 -24.47 17.58 -24.30
CA LEU A 40 -24.26 16.15 -24.03
C LEU A 40 -23.70 15.38 -25.24
N LEU A 41 -23.62 16.00 -26.43
CA LEU A 41 -23.05 15.42 -27.66
C LEU A 41 -23.67 14.07 -28.08
N VAL A 42 -24.96 13.88 -27.80
CA VAL A 42 -25.71 12.66 -28.16
C VAL A 42 -25.92 12.58 -29.67
N ARG A 43 -25.66 11.42 -30.26
CA ARG A 43 -25.99 11.12 -31.66
C ARG A 43 -27.45 10.71 -31.80
N SER A 44 -28.15 11.28 -32.76
CA SER A 44 -29.56 10.98 -33.06
C SER A 44 -29.77 9.67 -33.84
N GLU A 45 -28.71 9.10 -34.42
CA GLU A 45 -28.75 7.89 -35.26
C GLU A 45 -29.21 6.64 -34.51
N VAL A 46 -29.05 6.59 -33.19
CA VAL A 46 -29.43 5.44 -32.35
C VAL A 46 -30.67 5.82 -31.51
N PRO A 47 -31.86 5.30 -31.86
CA PRO A 47 -33.06 5.52 -31.06
C PRO A 47 -32.97 4.82 -29.71
N CYS A 48 -33.59 5.39 -28.68
CA CYS A 48 -33.77 4.68 -27.42
C CYS A 48 -34.74 3.51 -27.63
N TRP A 49 -34.59 2.44 -26.85
CA TRP A 49 -35.50 1.29 -26.94
C TRP A 49 -36.97 1.70 -26.70
N ILE A 50 -37.23 2.63 -25.76
CA ILE A 50 -38.57 3.10 -25.44
C ILE A 50 -39.24 3.86 -26.60
N GLU A 51 -38.46 4.54 -27.45
CA GLU A 51 -38.99 5.24 -28.62
C GLU A 51 -39.35 4.26 -29.74
N ALA A 52 -38.51 3.24 -29.93
CA ALA A 52 -38.80 2.14 -30.85
C ALA A 52 -40.03 1.35 -30.38
N PHE A 53 -40.15 1.09 -29.08
CA PHE A 53 -41.30 0.46 -28.46
C PHE A 53 -42.58 1.28 -28.65
N ALA A 54 -42.54 2.59 -28.37
CA ALA A 54 -43.68 3.48 -28.59
C ALA A 54 -44.13 3.52 -30.05
N ASN A 55 -43.19 3.47 -31.00
CA ASN A 55 -43.50 3.40 -32.43
C ASN A 55 -44.11 2.03 -32.79
N PHE A 56 -43.61 0.94 -32.24
CA PHE A 56 -44.18 -0.41 -32.44
C PHE A 56 -45.63 -0.50 -31.96
N VAL A 57 -45.94 0.04 -30.78
CA VAL A 57 -47.30 0.06 -30.21
C VAL A 57 -48.24 0.87 -31.10
N LYS A 58 -47.80 2.05 -31.56
CA LYS A 58 -48.59 2.89 -32.50
C LYS A 58 -48.83 2.21 -33.84
N LEU A 59 -47.82 1.55 -34.40
CA LEU A 59 -47.95 0.79 -35.65
C LEU A 59 -48.89 -0.42 -35.51
N SER A 60 -48.96 -0.99 -34.31
CA SER A 60 -49.87 -2.09 -33.97
C SER A 60 -51.31 -1.62 -33.68
N GLY A 61 -51.59 -0.31 -33.81
CA GLY A 61 -52.90 0.28 -33.59
C GLY A 61 -53.21 0.61 -32.12
N GLY A 62 -52.22 0.53 -31.23
CA GLY A 62 -52.34 0.89 -29.81
C GLY A 62 -52.04 2.37 -29.53
N ALA A 63 -52.39 2.81 -28.32
CA ALA A 63 -51.98 4.10 -27.77
C ALA A 63 -50.80 3.94 -26.81
N PHE A 64 -49.87 4.90 -26.84
CA PHE A 64 -48.72 4.96 -25.92
C PHE A 64 -48.76 6.31 -25.18
N PRO A 65 -48.60 6.37 -23.85
CA PRO A 65 -48.31 5.26 -22.91
C PRO A 65 -49.45 4.25 -22.75
N ILE A 66 -49.10 3.00 -22.42
CA ILE A 66 -50.09 1.93 -22.21
C ILE A 66 -50.59 1.96 -20.76
N SER A 67 -51.90 2.16 -20.55
CA SER A 67 -52.53 2.21 -19.22
C SER A 67 -52.68 0.86 -18.52
N ASN A 68 -52.87 -0.22 -19.28
CA ASN A 68 -53.08 -1.56 -18.71
C ASN A 68 -51.75 -2.31 -18.63
N ARG A 69 -51.36 -2.69 -17.41
CA ARG A 69 -50.11 -3.41 -17.13
C ARG A 69 -49.97 -4.72 -17.91
N SER A 70 -51.01 -5.55 -17.96
CA SER A 70 -50.97 -6.83 -18.67
C SER A 70 -50.77 -6.64 -20.18
N LEU A 71 -51.42 -5.61 -20.74
CA LEU A 71 -51.25 -5.26 -22.14
C LEU A 71 -49.84 -4.71 -22.42
N ALA A 72 -49.26 -3.99 -21.46
CA ALA A 72 -47.91 -3.46 -21.57
C ALA A 72 -46.84 -4.56 -21.52
N SER A 73 -47.00 -5.57 -20.66
CA SER A 73 -46.10 -6.74 -20.61
C SER A 73 -46.20 -7.60 -21.87
N GLU A 74 -47.41 -7.84 -22.37
CA GLU A 74 -47.62 -8.58 -23.62
C GLU A 74 -47.04 -7.84 -24.83
N ALA A 75 -47.26 -6.53 -24.91
CA ALA A 75 -46.68 -5.69 -25.96
C ALA A 75 -45.15 -5.69 -25.90
N LEU A 76 -44.55 -5.65 -24.69
CA LEU A 76 -43.10 -5.70 -24.51
C LEU A 76 -42.53 -7.06 -24.95
N GLN A 77 -43.17 -8.17 -24.57
CA GLN A 77 -42.83 -9.51 -25.04
C GLN A 77 -42.87 -9.58 -26.57
N ALA A 78 -43.94 -9.08 -27.18
CA ALA A 78 -44.11 -9.05 -28.63
C ALA A 78 -43.06 -8.16 -29.33
N PHE A 79 -42.64 -7.07 -28.70
CA PHE A 79 -41.60 -6.18 -29.22
C PHE A 79 -40.22 -6.86 -29.20
N MET A 80 -39.85 -7.45 -28.06
CA MET A 80 -38.55 -8.09 -27.88
C MET A 80 -38.40 -9.38 -28.72
N SER A 81 -39.49 -10.13 -28.89
CA SER A 81 -39.50 -11.35 -29.72
C SER A 81 -39.64 -11.08 -31.23
N ASN A 82 -39.79 -9.82 -31.65
CA ASN A 82 -40.06 -9.51 -33.06
C ASN A 82 -38.81 -9.68 -33.95
N PRO A 83 -38.79 -10.64 -34.90
CA PRO A 83 -37.63 -10.89 -35.76
C PRO A 83 -37.34 -9.72 -36.73
N ARG A 84 -38.29 -8.81 -36.96
CA ARG A 84 -38.07 -7.58 -37.76
C ARG A 84 -37.11 -6.60 -37.12
N CYS A 85 -36.82 -6.77 -35.84
CA CYS A 85 -35.93 -5.92 -35.08
C CYS A 85 -34.45 -6.33 -35.17
N GLY A 86 -34.15 -7.52 -35.72
CA GLY A 86 -32.80 -7.96 -36.09
C GLY A 86 -31.70 -7.65 -35.06
N GLN A 87 -30.63 -6.99 -35.52
CA GLN A 87 -29.47 -6.57 -34.72
C GLN A 87 -29.78 -5.49 -33.66
N PHE A 88 -30.91 -4.78 -33.79
CA PHE A 88 -31.31 -3.71 -32.87
C PHE A 88 -31.95 -4.27 -31.60
N CYS A 89 -32.80 -5.30 -31.71
CA CYS A 89 -33.37 -5.97 -30.53
C CYS A 89 -32.34 -6.83 -29.79
N SER A 90 -31.43 -7.53 -30.47
CA SER A 90 -30.38 -8.30 -29.78
C SER A 90 -29.43 -7.41 -28.96
N MET A 91 -29.21 -6.16 -29.39
CA MET A 91 -28.55 -5.18 -28.54
C MET A 91 -29.43 -4.78 -27.35
N GLN A 92 -30.74 -4.61 -27.53
CA GLN A 92 -31.72 -4.10 -26.54
C GLN A 92 -32.29 -5.15 -25.58
N GLU A 93 -32.09 -6.43 -25.81
CA GLU A 93 -32.43 -7.51 -24.86
C GLU A 93 -31.77 -7.30 -23.50
N GLN A 94 -30.61 -6.64 -23.45
CA GLN A 94 -29.92 -6.27 -22.20
C GLN A 94 -30.40 -4.94 -21.59
N ASP A 95 -31.38 -4.26 -22.19
CA ASP A 95 -31.88 -2.97 -21.72
C ASP A 95 -33.10 -3.08 -20.81
N VAL A 96 -33.75 -4.23 -20.74
CA VAL A 96 -34.81 -4.53 -19.77
C VAL A 96 -34.60 -5.93 -19.23
N ALA A 97 -34.49 -6.08 -17.91
CA ALA A 97 -34.48 -7.39 -17.28
C ALA A 97 -35.70 -7.56 -16.37
N THR A 98 -36.14 -8.80 -16.24
CA THR A 98 -37.26 -9.19 -15.39
C THR A 98 -36.81 -10.23 -14.36
N SER A 99 -37.61 -10.42 -13.31
CA SER A 99 -37.31 -11.31 -12.19
C SER A 99 -37.51 -12.80 -12.47
N GLY A 100 -37.72 -13.19 -13.73
CA GLY A 100 -37.83 -14.59 -14.11
C GLY A 100 -36.46 -15.27 -14.09
N GLU A 101 -36.34 -16.35 -13.33
CA GLU A 101 -35.06 -17.05 -13.06
C GLU A 101 -34.55 -17.90 -14.25
N SER A 102 -35.32 -18.00 -15.34
CA SER A 102 -34.91 -18.64 -16.58
C SER A 102 -35.74 -18.12 -17.75
N CYS A 103 -35.09 -17.42 -18.67
CA CYS A 103 -35.64 -17.07 -19.96
C CYS A 103 -35.67 -18.32 -20.85
N ASP A 104 -36.70 -19.17 -20.71
CA ASP A 104 -37.11 -20.00 -21.85
C ASP A 104 -37.77 -19.05 -22.86
N ASP A 105 -37.38 -19.14 -24.14
CA ASP A 105 -37.63 -18.21 -25.27
C ASP A 105 -39.08 -17.64 -25.41
N SER A 106 -40.06 -18.16 -24.68
CA SER A 106 -41.47 -17.79 -24.80
C SER A 106 -42.01 -16.82 -23.73
N ASP A 107 -41.40 -16.66 -22.55
CA ASP A 107 -42.09 -15.99 -21.41
C ASP A 107 -41.21 -15.06 -20.54
N CYS A 108 -40.22 -14.42 -21.15
CA CYS A 108 -39.22 -13.63 -20.44
C CYS A 108 -39.77 -12.30 -19.85
N TYR A 109 -40.77 -11.68 -20.47
CA TYR A 109 -41.21 -10.31 -20.12
C TYR A 109 -42.57 -10.24 -19.43
N SER A 110 -43.17 -11.39 -19.08
CA SER A 110 -44.39 -11.48 -18.27
C SER A 110 -44.11 -11.32 -16.76
N ALA A 111 -42.87 -11.61 -16.34
CA ALA A 111 -42.41 -11.39 -14.98
C ALA A 111 -42.18 -9.89 -14.65
N ARG A 112 -42.05 -9.58 -13.36
CA ARG A 112 -41.85 -8.20 -12.89
C ARG A 112 -40.53 -7.62 -13.45
N PRO A 113 -40.54 -6.42 -14.05
CA PRO A 113 -39.32 -5.76 -14.51
C PRO A 113 -38.47 -5.34 -13.30
N ILE A 114 -37.18 -5.65 -13.35
CA ILE A 114 -36.21 -5.37 -12.29
C ILE A 114 -35.45 -4.08 -12.57
N TYR A 115 -34.97 -3.91 -13.80
CA TYR A 115 -34.27 -2.70 -14.21
C TYR A 115 -34.53 -2.38 -15.68
N THR A 116 -34.35 -1.12 -16.02
CA THR A 116 -34.24 -0.68 -17.41
C THR A 116 -33.00 0.18 -17.61
N ARG A 117 -32.43 0.13 -18.81
CA ARG A 117 -31.25 0.90 -19.23
C ARG A 117 -31.56 1.68 -20.48
N LEU A 118 -31.26 2.97 -20.47
CA LEU A 118 -31.25 3.82 -21.67
C LEU A 118 -29.82 3.93 -22.19
N ARG A 119 -29.63 3.68 -23.49
CA ARG A 119 -28.32 3.76 -24.14
C ARG A 119 -28.25 4.95 -25.07
N PHE A 120 -27.19 5.73 -24.89
CA PHE A 120 -26.92 6.91 -25.70
C PHE A 120 -25.54 6.75 -26.34
N LYS A 121 -25.47 6.95 -27.66
CA LYS A 121 -24.19 7.01 -28.38
C LYS A 121 -23.72 8.46 -28.37
N VAL A 122 -22.55 8.72 -27.79
CA VAL A 122 -22.00 10.07 -27.62
C VAL A 122 -20.82 10.28 -28.56
N ASN A 123 -20.70 11.48 -29.15
CA ASN A 123 -19.62 11.82 -30.07
C ASN A 123 -18.36 12.31 -29.32
N LEU A 124 -17.66 11.38 -28.69
CA LEU A 124 -16.42 11.64 -27.94
C LEU A 124 -15.31 10.64 -28.32
N PRO A 125 -14.04 11.06 -28.23
CA PRO A 125 -12.93 10.13 -28.38
C PRO A 125 -12.94 9.14 -27.21
N VAL A 126 -12.94 7.84 -27.53
CA VAL A 126 -12.99 6.74 -26.54
C VAL A 126 -11.76 6.74 -25.63
N TYR A 127 -10.63 7.25 -26.12
CA TYR A 127 -9.34 7.31 -25.41
C TYR A 127 -8.91 8.74 -25.07
N GLY A 128 -9.85 9.66 -24.88
CA GLY A 128 -9.53 10.99 -24.34
C GLY A 128 -9.05 10.88 -22.90
N GLY A 129 -7.99 11.61 -22.52
CA GLY A 129 -7.59 11.72 -21.12
C GLY A 129 -8.64 12.42 -20.25
N ALA A 130 -8.52 12.33 -18.92
CA ALA A 130 -9.50 12.92 -18.01
C ALA A 130 -9.72 14.41 -18.25
N GLU A 131 -8.69 15.18 -18.62
CA GLU A 131 -8.81 16.61 -18.90
C GLU A 131 -9.88 16.93 -19.96
N LEU A 132 -9.98 16.10 -21.00
CA LEU A 132 -10.94 16.29 -22.08
C LEU A 132 -12.32 15.73 -21.75
N LEU A 133 -12.37 14.57 -21.09
CA LEU A 133 -13.61 13.84 -20.86
C LEU A 133 -14.35 14.29 -19.59
N ASP A 134 -13.65 14.77 -18.57
CA ASP A 134 -14.23 15.14 -17.29
C ASP A 134 -15.28 16.26 -17.39
N PRO A 135 -15.08 17.34 -18.17
CA PRO A 135 -16.11 18.37 -18.34
C PRO A 135 -17.41 17.83 -18.91
N VAL A 136 -17.33 16.89 -19.87
CA VAL A 136 -18.52 16.28 -20.50
C VAL A 136 -19.17 15.27 -19.56
N ARG A 137 -18.37 14.50 -18.81
CA ARG A 137 -18.85 13.60 -17.75
C ARG A 137 -19.60 14.36 -16.67
N LEU A 138 -19.12 15.52 -16.23
CA LEU A 138 -19.80 16.37 -15.24
C LEU A 138 -21.14 16.88 -15.75
N ARG A 139 -21.25 17.22 -17.04
CA ARG A 139 -22.54 17.58 -17.66
C ARG A 139 -23.50 16.40 -17.65
N TRP A 140 -23.04 15.21 -18.06
CA TRP A 140 -23.84 13.98 -17.97
C TRP A 140 -24.29 13.67 -16.55
N LYS A 141 -23.39 13.84 -15.57
CA LYS A 141 -23.72 13.69 -14.15
C LYS A 141 -24.83 14.65 -13.73
N SER A 142 -24.70 15.94 -14.07
CA SER A 142 -25.70 16.95 -13.73
C SER A 142 -27.05 16.69 -14.40
N PHE A 143 -27.05 16.19 -15.64
CA PHE A 143 -28.25 15.81 -16.36
C PHE A 143 -28.93 14.60 -15.71
N VAL A 144 -28.17 13.55 -15.37
CA VAL A 144 -28.70 12.36 -14.69
C VAL A 144 -29.23 12.69 -13.30
N GLU A 145 -28.55 13.55 -12.53
CA GLU A 145 -29.05 14.04 -11.25
C GLU A 145 -30.35 14.85 -11.40
N GLY A 146 -30.48 15.61 -12.50
CA GLY A 146 -31.72 16.30 -12.85
C GLY A 146 -32.86 15.32 -13.18
N LEU A 147 -32.57 14.26 -13.93
CA LEU A 147 -33.52 13.19 -14.21
C LEU A 147 -33.95 12.43 -12.94
N ASP A 148 -33.02 12.11 -12.06
CA ASP A 148 -33.27 11.43 -10.79
C ASP A 148 -34.17 12.26 -9.86
N ARG A 149 -33.99 13.59 -9.80
CA ARG A 149 -34.86 14.47 -9.02
C ARG A 149 -36.26 14.61 -9.60
N GLY A 150 -36.40 14.47 -10.91
CA GLY A 150 -37.67 14.52 -11.63
C GLY A 150 -38.30 13.15 -11.88
N SER A 151 -37.75 12.07 -11.30
CA SER A 151 -38.26 10.72 -11.53
C SER A 151 -39.57 10.48 -10.76
N PRO A 152 -40.54 9.79 -11.37
CA PRO A 152 -41.69 9.27 -10.64
C PRO A 152 -41.25 8.33 -9.51
N ALA A 153 -42.01 8.25 -8.41
CA ALA A 153 -41.68 7.38 -7.29
C ALA A 153 -41.51 5.90 -7.70
N SER A 154 -42.24 5.46 -8.74
CA SER A 154 -42.19 4.12 -9.32
C SER A 154 -41.08 3.90 -10.36
N ALA A 155 -40.35 4.94 -10.78
CA ALA A 155 -39.17 4.80 -11.64
C ALA A 155 -37.89 4.48 -10.83
N GLY A 156 -37.93 4.68 -9.51
CA GLY A 156 -36.79 4.46 -8.63
C GLY A 156 -35.63 5.44 -8.88
N ARG A 157 -34.44 5.00 -8.46
CA ARG A 157 -33.19 5.78 -8.55
C ARG A 157 -32.55 5.64 -9.93
N VAL A 158 -32.09 6.77 -10.47
CA VAL A 158 -31.42 6.82 -11.78
C VAL A 158 -29.91 6.97 -11.59
N PHE A 159 -29.13 6.18 -12.32
CA PHE A 159 -27.67 6.27 -12.29
C PHE A 159 -27.07 6.19 -13.69
N MET A 160 -25.90 6.79 -13.82
CA MET A 160 -25.08 6.80 -15.03
C MET A 160 -24.05 5.66 -14.94
N ALA A 161 -23.89 4.89 -16.00
CA ALA A 161 -22.87 3.85 -16.10
C ALA A 161 -22.17 3.88 -17.46
N SER A 162 -20.84 3.93 -17.45
CA SER A 162 -19.98 3.77 -18.63
C SER A 162 -18.57 3.38 -18.21
N ALA A 163 -17.91 2.54 -18.98
CA ALA A 163 -16.51 2.19 -18.76
C ALA A 163 -15.59 3.43 -18.89
N ALA A 164 -15.89 4.33 -19.83
CA ALA A 164 -15.13 5.56 -20.02
C ALA A 164 -15.27 6.51 -18.81
N TRP A 165 -16.49 6.64 -18.26
CA TRP A 165 -16.72 7.46 -17.06
C TRP A 165 -16.01 6.90 -15.85
N ALA A 166 -16.03 5.58 -15.67
CA ALA A 166 -15.30 4.92 -14.59
C ALA A 166 -13.78 5.16 -14.70
N ALA A 167 -13.21 5.13 -15.91
CA ALA A 167 -11.79 5.42 -16.13
C ALA A 167 -11.44 6.87 -15.77
N VAL A 168 -12.26 7.84 -16.19
CA VAL A 168 -12.05 9.28 -15.87
C VAL A 168 -12.21 9.55 -14.37
N ASP A 169 -13.21 8.94 -13.73
CA ASP A 169 -13.39 9.02 -12.28
C ASP A 169 -12.20 8.43 -11.53
N MET A 170 -11.63 7.34 -12.03
CA MET A 170 -10.42 6.75 -11.48
C MET A 170 -9.21 7.69 -11.63
N GLU A 171 -8.96 8.23 -12.82
CA GLU A 171 -7.82 9.11 -13.11
C GLU A 171 -7.84 10.39 -12.24
N THR A 172 -9.00 11.06 -12.17
CA THR A 172 -9.18 12.27 -11.34
C THR A 172 -9.06 11.97 -9.84
N SER A 173 -9.62 10.83 -9.40
CA SER A 173 -9.52 10.40 -8.01
C SER A 173 -8.07 10.10 -7.61
N ILE A 174 -7.30 9.44 -8.49
CA ILE A 174 -5.90 9.10 -8.21
C ILE A 174 -5.08 10.36 -7.95
N ILE A 175 -5.19 11.40 -8.78
CA ILE A 175 -4.42 12.64 -8.58
C ILE A 175 -4.66 13.24 -7.19
N SER A 176 -5.93 13.42 -6.81
CA SER A 176 -6.27 14.00 -5.50
C SER A 176 -5.83 13.11 -4.33
N LYS A 177 -6.00 11.80 -4.45
CA LYS A 177 -5.64 10.83 -3.40
C LYS A 177 -4.14 10.67 -3.27
N THR A 178 -3.37 10.74 -4.36
CA THR A 178 -1.90 10.73 -4.32
C THR A 178 -1.39 11.99 -3.64
N ALA A 179 -1.94 13.17 -3.93
CA ALA A 179 -1.53 14.40 -3.24
C ALA A 179 -1.81 14.32 -1.73
N GLN A 180 -3.00 13.83 -1.33
CA GLN A 180 -3.33 13.61 0.07
C GLN A 180 -2.39 12.58 0.72
N SER A 181 -2.12 11.46 0.05
CA SER A 181 -1.23 10.41 0.53
C SER A 181 0.21 10.92 0.69
N PHE A 182 0.68 11.73 -0.26
CA PHE A 182 1.98 12.38 -0.20
C PHE A 182 2.10 13.32 1.02
N MET A 183 1.09 14.17 1.26
CA MET A 183 1.08 15.06 2.43
C MET A 183 1.10 14.28 3.75
N VAL A 184 0.30 13.21 3.85
CA VAL A 184 0.25 12.35 5.03
C VAL A 184 1.59 11.62 5.23
N SER A 185 2.16 11.07 4.16
CA SER A 185 3.47 10.40 4.20
C SER A 185 4.58 11.35 4.62
N MET A 186 4.63 12.55 4.03
CA MET A 186 5.60 13.58 4.40
C MET A 186 5.45 14.01 5.86
N GLY A 187 4.22 14.20 6.34
CA GLY A 187 3.96 14.53 7.75
C GLY A 187 4.42 13.43 8.70
N LEU A 188 4.12 12.17 8.39
CA LEU A 188 4.54 11.02 9.20
C LEU A 188 6.07 10.84 9.19
N THR A 189 6.70 11.08 8.05
CA THR A 189 8.15 11.09 7.90
C THR A 189 8.80 12.16 8.77
N VAL A 190 8.35 13.42 8.66
CA VAL A 190 8.85 14.53 9.48
C VAL A 190 8.66 14.24 10.97
N LEU A 191 7.51 13.69 11.36
CA LEU A 191 7.25 13.27 12.73
C LEU A 191 8.23 12.16 13.19
N SER A 192 8.45 11.14 12.36
CA SER A 192 9.37 10.04 12.69
C SER A 192 10.80 10.53 12.84
N VAL A 193 11.27 11.38 11.93
CA VAL A 193 12.59 12.02 12.02
C VAL A 193 12.69 12.90 13.28
N ALA A 194 11.66 13.67 13.61
CA ALA A 194 11.62 14.46 14.84
C ALA A 194 11.78 13.59 16.10
N LEU A 195 11.13 12.43 16.14
CA LEU A 195 11.21 11.49 17.26
C LEU A 195 12.60 10.86 17.40
N PHE A 196 13.22 10.43 16.28
CA PHE A 196 14.55 9.80 16.30
C PHE A 196 15.68 10.78 16.57
N THR A 197 15.61 11.97 15.98
CA THR A 197 16.67 12.98 16.09
C THR A 197 16.51 13.87 17.32
N ARG A 198 15.29 14.03 17.84
CA ARG A 198 14.95 14.89 19.00
C ARG A 198 15.41 16.35 18.84
N ASN A 199 15.58 16.81 17.61
CA ASN A 199 16.02 18.16 17.28
C ASN A 199 15.20 18.71 16.10
N PHE A 200 14.38 19.74 16.33
CA PHE A 200 13.49 20.30 15.31
C PHE A 200 14.25 20.94 14.14
N VAL A 201 15.41 21.55 14.38
CA VAL A 201 16.20 22.21 13.34
C VAL A 201 16.72 21.17 12.34
N LEU A 202 17.23 20.06 12.87
CA LEU A 202 17.75 18.98 12.05
C LEU A 202 16.62 18.25 11.30
N THR A 203 15.46 18.07 11.95
CA THR A 203 14.26 17.56 11.27
C THR A 203 13.83 18.47 10.12
N PHE A 204 13.86 19.79 10.30
CA PHE A 204 13.51 20.74 9.25
C PHE A 204 14.46 20.62 8.05
N TYR A 205 15.77 20.54 8.27
CA TYR A 205 16.75 20.35 7.19
C TYR A 205 16.55 19.03 6.43
N VAL A 206 16.30 17.94 7.15
CA VAL A 206 15.97 16.65 6.55
C VAL A 206 14.67 16.73 5.74
N GLY A 207 13.63 17.37 6.28
CA GLY A 207 12.35 17.59 5.58
C GLY A 207 12.51 18.36 4.27
N VAL A 208 13.27 19.46 4.29
CA VAL A 208 13.59 20.23 3.08
C VAL A 208 14.38 19.39 2.08
N ASN A 209 15.36 18.62 2.54
CA ASN A 209 16.14 17.72 1.69
C ASN A 209 15.23 16.69 0.97
N ILE A 210 14.32 16.05 1.69
CA ILE A 210 13.37 15.08 1.13
C ILE A 210 12.45 15.77 0.11
N LEU A 211 11.93 16.95 0.42
CA LEU A 211 11.06 17.69 -0.50
C LEU A 211 11.80 18.01 -1.82
N LEU A 212 13.05 18.45 -1.75
CA LEU A 212 13.85 18.75 -2.94
C LEU A 212 14.12 17.50 -3.78
N VAL A 213 14.47 16.37 -3.14
CA VAL A 213 14.68 15.09 -3.83
C VAL A 213 13.40 14.64 -4.55
N VAL A 214 12.27 14.67 -3.86
CA VAL A 214 10.99 14.24 -4.45
C VAL A 214 10.57 15.18 -5.59
N CYS A 215 10.67 16.50 -5.41
CA CYS A 215 10.37 17.46 -6.47
C CYS A 215 11.25 17.25 -7.71
N LEU A 216 12.55 17.01 -7.52
CA LEU A 216 13.46 16.71 -8.62
C LEU A 216 13.09 15.39 -9.31
N LEU A 217 12.76 14.35 -8.55
CA LEU A 217 12.36 13.06 -9.10
C LEU A 217 11.11 13.17 -9.97
N PHE A 218 10.06 13.83 -9.48
CA PHE A 218 8.86 14.07 -10.28
C PHE A 218 9.16 14.90 -11.53
N GLY A 219 9.97 15.95 -11.40
CA GLY A 219 10.42 16.75 -12.53
C GLY A 219 11.15 15.91 -13.58
N PHE A 220 12.05 15.02 -13.15
CA PHE A 220 12.79 14.10 -14.02
C PHE A 220 11.87 13.08 -14.71
N VAL A 221 10.96 12.45 -13.96
CA VAL A 221 10.07 11.41 -14.50
C VAL A 221 9.08 12.01 -15.52
N VAL A 222 8.52 13.18 -15.24
CA VAL A 222 7.53 13.80 -16.13
C VAL A 222 8.21 14.43 -17.35
N ASN A 223 9.28 15.19 -17.18
CA ASN A 223 9.87 15.97 -18.29
C ASN A 223 10.91 15.18 -19.10
N ILE A 224 11.68 14.30 -18.48
CA ILE A 224 12.79 13.61 -19.15
C ILE A 224 12.38 12.21 -19.60
N LEU A 225 11.72 11.44 -18.73
CA LEU A 225 11.22 10.12 -19.11
C LEU A 225 9.89 10.18 -19.88
N GLY A 226 9.20 11.32 -19.86
CA GLY A 226 7.94 11.52 -20.57
C GLY A 226 6.81 10.62 -20.04
N TYR A 227 6.89 10.22 -18.77
CA TYR A 227 5.86 9.36 -18.19
C TYR A 227 4.63 10.17 -17.80
N GLU A 228 3.48 9.77 -18.32
CA GLU A 228 2.18 10.29 -17.92
C GLU A 228 1.86 9.93 -16.46
N PHE A 229 1.04 10.75 -15.82
CA PHE A 229 0.64 10.53 -14.43
C PHE A 229 -0.37 9.39 -14.34
N ASP A 230 0.14 8.20 -14.07
CA ASP A 230 -0.62 6.96 -13.99
C ASP A 230 -0.59 6.37 -12.57
N VAL A 231 -1.40 5.34 -12.31
CA VAL A 231 -1.48 4.59 -11.05
C VAL A 231 -0.09 4.16 -10.57
N ILE A 232 0.79 3.74 -11.47
CA ILE A 232 2.15 3.30 -11.12
C ILE A 232 2.98 4.48 -10.58
N LEU A 233 2.85 5.67 -11.18
CA LEU A 233 3.54 6.87 -10.69
C LEU A 233 2.98 7.33 -9.34
N ALA A 234 1.66 7.20 -9.15
CA ALA A 234 0.99 7.46 -7.89
C ALA A 234 1.47 6.55 -6.74
N ILE A 235 1.66 5.26 -6.99
CA ILE A 235 2.20 4.31 -5.99
C ILE A 235 3.69 4.60 -5.77
N GLY A 236 4.44 4.83 -6.83
CA GLY A 236 5.85 5.20 -6.73
C GLY A 236 6.07 6.45 -5.87
N ALA A 237 5.27 7.49 -6.08
CA ALA A 237 5.32 8.75 -5.35
C ALA A 237 5.38 8.59 -3.83
N THR A 238 4.56 7.70 -3.27
CA THR A 238 4.49 7.47 -1.82
C THR A 238 5.69 6.65 -1.33
N ILE A 239 6.14 5.68 -2.13
CA ILE A 239 7.35 4.89 -1.85
C ILE A 239 8.60 5.77 -1.86
N PHE A 240 8.71 6.72 -2.80
CA PHE A 240 9.89 7.59 -2.92
C PHE A 240 10.09 8.50 -1.73
N VAL A 241 9.01 8.95 -1.08
CA VAL A 241 9.12 9.69 0.18
C VAL A 241 9.86 8.87 1.23
N GLY A 242 9.47 7.60 1.42
CA GLY A 242 10.14 6.70 2.36
C GLY A 242 11.59 6.44 1.97
N MET A 243 11.82 6.03 0.73
CA MET A 243 13.16 5.71 0.21
C MET A 243 14.12 6.92 0.22
N SER A 244 13.61 8.15 0.14
CA SER A 244 14.44 9.37 0.18
C SER A 244 14.94 9.72 1.58
N VAL A 245 14.25 9.23 2.61
CA VAL A 245 14.55 9.57 4.01
C VAL A 245 15.77 8.82 4.51
N ASP A 246 15.96 7.58 4.08
CA ASP A 246 16.91 6.66 4.71
C ASP A 246 18.34 7.22 4.76
N TYR A 247 18.87 7.67 3.63
CA TYR A 247 20.26 8.17 3.56
C TYR A 247 20.46 9.45 4.37
N CYS A 248 19.54 10.40 4.24
CA CYS A 248 19.64 11.68 4.92
C CYS A 248 19.37 11.58 6.43
N LEU A 249 18.48 10.68 6.85
CA LEU A 249 18.19 10.39 8.25
C LEU A 249 19.38 9.73 8.94
N HIS A 250 20.02 8.72 8.32
CA HIS A 250 21.20 8.09 8.89
C HIS A 250 22.31 9.12 9.11
N LEU A 251 22.58 9.96 8.10
CA LEU A 251 23.59 11.02 8.22
C LEU A 251 23.22 12.04 9.32
N ALA A 252 21.98 12.51 9.34
CA ALA A 252 21.50 13.47 10.34
C ALA A 252 21.58 12.91 11.76
N HIS A 253 21.15 11.65 11.96
CA HIS A 253 21.25 10.97 13.24
C HIS A 253 22.70 10.82 13.70
N GLY A 254 23.60 10.40 12.80
CA GLY A 254 25.04 10.33 13.08
C GLY A 254 25.65 11.68 13.44
N TYR A 255 25.29 12.74 12.72
CA TYR A 255 25.73 14.11 13.02
C TYR A 255 25.27 14.56 14.41
N ASN A 256 24.04 14.21 14.80
CA ASN A 256 23.50 14.55 16.12
C ASN A 256 24.22 13.81 17.26
N HIS A 257 24.64 12.57 17.04
CA HIS A 257 25.37 11.75 18.03
C HIS A 257 26.89 11.96 18.04
N ALA A 258 27.45 12.57 17.00
CA ALA A 258 28.89 12.83 16.91
C ALA A 258 29.37 13.78 18.02
N ARG A 259 30.47 13.43 18.69
CA ARG A 259 31.05 14.19 19.82
C ARG A 259 32.08 15.25 19.40
N GLY A 260 31.98 15.78 18.17
CA GLY A 260 32.86 16.84 17.68
C GLY A 260 32.55 18.21 18.29
N VAL A 261 33.57 19.06 18.45
CA VAL A 261 33.42 20.41 19.01
C VAL A 261 33.01 21.39 17.91
N SER A 262 33.59 21.24 16.71
CA SER A 262 33.22 22.03 15.53
C SER A 262 32.19 21.30 14.65
N ARG A 263 31.38 22.06 13.90
CA ARG A 263 30.40 21.51 12.94
C ARG A 263 31.07 20.60 11.90
N GLY A 264 32.25 21.00 11.42
CA GLY A 264 33.05 20.24 10.48
C GLY A 264 33.50 18.90 11.04
N GLU A 265 34.04 18.88 12.27
CA GLU A 265 34.44 17.64 12.95
C GLU A 265 33.26 16.69 13.18
N LYS A 266 32.10 17.22 13.60
CA LYS A 266 30.89 16.41 13.80
C LYS A 266 30.46 15.74 12.51
N LEU A 267 30.43 16.48 11.40
CA LEU A 267 30.07 15.93 10.10
C LEU A 267 31.13 14.94 9.60
N GLN A 268 32.41 15.26 9.74
CA GLN A 268 33.50 14.36 9.34
C GLN A 268 33.41 13.02 10.08
N LEU A 269 33.18 13.05 11.40
CA LEU A 269 33.00 11.84 12.20
C LEU A 269 31.77 11.03 11.73
N ALA A 270 30.65 11.71 11.49
CA ALA A 270 29.44 11.06 10.97
C ALA A 270 29.66 10.43 9.59
N LEU A 271 30.34 11.12 8.68
CA LEU A 271 30.65 10.64 7.33
C LEU A 271 31.63 9.47 7.33
N VAL A 272 32.65 9.48 8.20
CA VAL A 272 33.61 8.37 8.30
C VAL A 272 32.93 7.09 8.78
N HIS A 273 31.98 7.19 9.74
CA HIS A 273 31.30 6.01 10.27
C HIS A 273 30.10 5.55 9.42
N LEU A 274 29.33 6.46 8.85
CA LEU A 274 28.06 6.14 8.16
C LEU A 274 28.14 6.25 6.64
N GLY A 275 29.08 7.02 6.09
CA GLY A 275 29.24 7.23 4.65
C GLY A 275 29.38 5.93 3.85
N PRO A 276 30.27 4.99 4.24
CA PRO A 276 30.41 3.71 3.54
C PRO A 276 29.13 2.88 3.56
N SER A 277 28.38 2.91 4.66
CA SER A 277 27.10 2.20 4.78
C SER A 277 26.01 2.81 3.88
N ILE A 278 25.95 4.15 3.81
CA ILE A 278 25.01 4.88 2.94
C ILE A 278 25.30 4.58 1.47
N ILE A 279 26.55 4.69 1.03
CA ILE A 279 26.94 4.42 -0.36
C ILE A 279 26.73 2.94 -0.69
N GLY A 280 27.10 2.03 0.21
CA GLY A 280 26.88 0.60 0.03
C GLY A 280 25.39 0.26 -0.13
N GLY A 281 24.52 0.82 0.71
CA GLY A 281 23.07 0.65 0.63
C GLY A 281 22.46 1.24 -0.65
N ALA A 282 23.00 2.36 -1.14
CA ALA A 282 22.57 2.92 -2.41
C ALA A 282 22.99 2.05 -3.61
N VAL A 283 24.22 1.56 -3.63
CA VAL A 283 24.73 0.68 -4.69
C VAL A 283 23.90 -0.61 -4.76
N THR A 284 23.56 -1.23 -3.63
CA THR A 284 22.72 -2.43 -3.63
C THR A 284 21.29 -2.15 -4.10
N THR A 285 20.72 -1.00 -3.72
CA THR A 285 19.39 -0.57 -4.18
C THR A 285 19.39 -0.33 -5.70
N ILE A 286 20.40 0.36 -6.21
CA ILE A 286 20.58 0.59 -7.65
C ILE A 286 20.78 -0.75 -8.37
N ALA A 287 21.65 -1.61 -7.88
CA ALA A 287 21.90 -2.92 -8.48
C ALA A 287 20.62 -3.78 -8.55
N GLY A 288 19.82 -3.81 -7.48
CA GLY A 288 18.56 -4.54 -7.44
C GLY A 288 17.50 -3.96 -8.39
N THR A 289 17.40 -2.63 -8.47
CA THR A 289 16.41 -1.96 -9.33
C THR A 289 16.78 -1.99 -10.80
N VAL A 290 18.07 -1.93 -11.14
CA VAL A 290 18.58 -2.12 -12.51
C VAL A 290 18.26 -3.52 -13.02
N PHE A 291 18.26 -4.54 -12.16
CA PHE A 291 17.87 -5.90 -12.53
C PHE A 291 16.38 -6.04 -12.91
N LEU A 292 15.54 -5.07 -12.55
CA LEU A 292 14.12 -5.03 -12.95
C LEU A 292 13.90 -4.40 -14.33
N LEU A 293 14.88 -3.68 -14.89
CA LEU A 293 14.78 -3.02 -16.20
C LEU A 293 14.57 -3.97 -17.39
N PRO A 294 15.17 -5.18 -17.45
CA PRO A 294 14.92 -6.12 -18.56
C PRO A 294 13.61 -6.93 -18.41
N CYS A 295 12.76 -6.64 -17.42
CA CYS A 295 11.50 -7.35 -17.26
C CYS A 295 10.49 -7.03 -18.38
N ARG A 296 9.71 -8.04 -18.79
CA ARG A 296 8.64 -7.88 -19.79
C ARG A 296 7.43 -7.07 -19.26
N MET A 297 7.23 -7.07 -17.94
CA MET A 297 6.11 -6.36 -17.32
C MET A 297 6.42 -4.87 -17.18
N VAL A 298 5.61 -4.02 -17.83
CA VAL A 298 5.77 -2.55 -17.86
C VAL A 298 5.85 -1.95 -16.45
N LEU A 299 5.11 -2.52 -15.49
CA LEU A 299 5.14 -2.11 -14.10
C LEU A 299 6.55 -2.18 -13.50
N PHE A 300 7.29 -3.28 -13.72
CA PHE A 300 8.63 -3.44 -13.18
C PHE A 300 9.64 -2.52 -13.84
N VAL A 301 9.51 -2.28 -15.15
CA VAL A 301 10.41 -1.38 -15.88
C VAL A 301 10.21 0.07 -15.43
N LYS A 302 8.95 0.54 -15.35
CA LYS A 302 8.64 1.90 -14.88
C LYS A 302 9.12 2.11 -13.44
N LEU A 303 8.76 1.22 -12.52
CA LEU A 303 9.23 1.30 -11.12
C LEU A 303 10.75 1.18 -11.01
N GLY A 304 11.39 0.34 -11.82
CA GLY A 304 12.84 0.18 -11.86
C GLY A 304 13.54 1.50 -12.15
N TRP A 305 13.18 2.18 -13.25
CA TRP A 305 13.75 3.49 -13.60
C TRP A 305 13.55 4.53 -12.50
N MET A 306 12.35 4.58 -11.93
CA MET A 306 12.02 5.57 -10.92
C MET A 306 12.73 5.33 -9.59
N LEU A 307 12.87 4.06 -9.16
CA LEU A 307 13.61 3.70 -7.95
C LEU A 307 15.11 3.92 -8.11
N THR A 308 15.68 3.58 -9.27
CA THR A 308 17.09 3.86 -9.58
C THR A 308 17.37 5.36 -9.55
N ALA A 309 16.53 6.17 -10.22
CA ALA A 309 16.68 7.63 -10.22
C ALA A 309 16.54 8.22 -8.80
N ASN A 310 15.57 7.74 -8.01
CA ASN A 310 15.38 8.18 -6.63
C ASN A 310 16.61 7.89 -5.75
N ALA A 311 17.19 6.70 -5.87
CA ALA A 311 18.39 6.33 -5.11
C ALA A 311 19.57 7.26 -5.45
N ILE A 312 19.80 7.53 -6.75
CA ILE A 312 20.87 8.42 -7.20
C ILE A 312 20.65 9.84 -6.68
N PHE A 313 19.44 10.40 -6.85
CA PHE A 313 19.13 11.76 -6.40
C PHE A 313 19.18 11.90 -4.87
N SER A 314 18.67 10.91 -4.12
CA SER A 314 18.68 10.95 -2.67
C SER A 314 20.10 10.92 -2.10
N VAL A 315 20.98 10.08 -2.64
CA VAL A 315 22.41 10.07 -2.28
C VAL A 315 23.08 11.39 -2.64
N PHE A 316 22.84 11.88 -3.86
CA PHE A 316 23.42 13.13 -4.33
C PHE A 316 23.03 14.30 -3.41
N TYR A 317 21.75 14.47 -3.10
CA TYR A 317 21.29 15.53 -2.19
C TYR A 317 21.80 15.34 -0.76
N THR A 318 21.90 14.10 -0.28
CA THR A 318 22.46 13.83 1.06
C THR A 318 23.91 14.32 1.16
N PHE A 319 24.76 14.02 0.18
CA PHE A 319 26.18 14.41 0.22
C PHE A 319 26.47 15.84 -0.26
N PHE A 320 25.73 16.36 -1.24
CA PHE A 320 26.02 17.65 -1.87
C PHE A 320 25.12 18.79 -1.39
N PHE A 321 23.96 18.50 -0.80
CA PHE A 321 23.07 19.52 -0.23
C PHE A 321 23.06 19.47 1.30
N LEU A 322 22.77 18.32 1.90
CA LEU A 322 22.64 18.21 3.36
C LEU A 322 23.98 18.36 4.10
N CYS A 323 25.06 17.71 3.64
CA CYS A 323 26.40 17.88 4.24
C CYS A 323 26.86 19.35 4.34
N PRO A 324 26.93 20.14 3.24
CA PRO A 324 27.35 21.54 3.35
C PRO A 324 26.36 22.37 4.17
N LEU A 325 25.05 22.08 4.10
CA LEU A 325 24.06 22.74 4.96
C LEU A 325 24.35 22.52 6.46
N LEU A 326 24.75 21.30 6.85
CA LEU A 326 25.16 20.98 8.21
C LEU A 326 26.47 21.66 8.62
N ILE A 327 27.41 21.87 7.70
CA ILE A 327 28.64 22.64 8.00
C ILE A 327 28.31 24.11 8.28
N VAL A 328 27.47 24.72 7.42
CA VAL A 328 27.20 26.16 7.49
C VAL A 328 26.23 26.50 8.62
N ILE A 329 25.13 25.74 8.77
CA ILE A 329 24.02 26.06 9.70
C ILE A 329 23.62 24.85 10.58
N GLY A 330 24.53 23.88 10.76
CA GLY A 330 24.26 22.74 11.62
C GLY A 330 24.14 23.12 13.10
N PRO A 331 23.21 22.49 13.85
CA PRO A 331 23.08 22.74 15.27
C PRO A 331 24.36 22.31 16.00
N THR A 332 24.84 23.20 16.87
CA THR A 332 25.94 22.99 17.82
C THR A 332 25.38 23.10 19.23
N HIS A 333 25.72 22.17 20.12
CA HIS A 333 25.11 22.01 21.45
C HIS A 333 23.61 21.65 21.40
N ASP A 334 22.91 21.66 22.54
CA ASP A 334 21.46 21.34 22.68
C ASP A 334 20.52 22.34 21.96
N PHE A 335 21.02 23.10 20.99
CA PHE A 335 20.23 24.06 20.23
C PHE A 335 19.16 23.35 19.39
N GLY A 336 17.89 23.67 19.66
CA GLY A 336 16.74 23.04 18.99
C GLY A 336 16.35 21.65 19.53
N SER A 337 17.02 21.19 20.60
CA SER A 337 16.64 19.94 21.28
C SER A 337 15.38 20.16 22.11
N PHE A 338 14.38 19.31 21.90
CA PHE A 338 13.12 19.32 22.66
C PHE A 338 12.97 18.04 23.48
N SER A 339 14.11 17.49 23.93
CA SER A 339 14.18 16.22 24.66
C SER A 339 13.20 16.13 25.83
N TRP A 340 12.83 17.27 26.45
CA TRP A 340 11.84 17.41 27.51
C TRP A 340 10.39 17.00 27.14
N LEU A 341 9.98 17.16 25.87
CA LEU A 341 8.63 16.86 25.42
C LEU A 341 8.45 15.36 25.12
N VAL A 342 9.52 14.69 24.66
CA VAL A 342 9.50 13.27 24.25
C VAL A 342 9.88 12.32 25.39
N SER A 343 10.56 12.83 26.42
CA SER A 343 10.96 12.04 27.59
C SER A 343 9.81 11.36 28.34
N PRO A 344 8.62 11.97 28.55
CA PRO A 344 7.51 11.25 29.20
C PRO A 344 6.99 10.07 28.37
N LEU A 345 6.99 10.15 27.03
CA LEU A 345 6.57 9.07 26.14
C LEU A 345 7.64 7.97 26.05
N VAL A 346 8.92 8.34 25.93
CA VAL A 346 10.04 7.39 25.92
C VAL A 346 10.17 6.68 27.27
N ALA A 347 9.92 7.37 28.39
CA ALA A 347 9.88 6.75 29.72
C ALA A 347 8.70 5.80 29.93
N LEU A 348 7.61 5.98 29.17
CA LEU A 348 6.47 5.06 29.15
C LEU A 348 6.80 3.78 28.37
N VAL A 349 7.50 3.90 27.24
CA VAL A 349 7.92 2.78 26.37
C VAL A 349 9.10 2.01 26.97
N ASN A 350 10.09 2.71 27.52
CA ASN A 350 11.27 2.13 28.17
C ASN A 350 11.05 1.85 29.66
N ARG A 351 9.82 1.59 30.13
CA ARG A 351 9.66 1.08 31.50
C ARG A 351 10.44 -0.23 31.59
N PRO A 352 11.53 -0.32 32.39
CA PRO A 352 12.21 -1.57 32.56
C PRO A 352 11.20 -2.57 33.10
N THR A 353 11.07 -3.73 32.45
CA THR A 353 10.46 -4.91 33.06
C THR A 353 11.16 -5.10 34.40
N ARG A 354 10.45 -4.85 35.50
CA ARG A 354 10.99 -5.04 36.85
C ARG A 354 11.60 -6.45 36.90
N PRO A 355 12.86 -6.63 37.34
CA PRO A 355 13.36 -7.98 37.56
C PRO A 355 12.41 -8.66 38.54
N MET A 356 11.83 -9.79 38.11
CA MET A 356 10.93 -10.57 38.95
C MET A 356 11.78 -11.26 40.01
N THR A 357 11.89 -10.66 41.19
CA THR A 357 12.51 -11.32 42.34
C THR A 357 11.60 -12.47 42.79
N VAL A 358 11.88 -13.68 42.31
CA VAL A 358 11.19 -14.89 42.77
C VAL A 358 11.85 -15.33 44.08
N ILE A 359 11.15 -15.14 45.19
CA ILE A 359 11.58 -15.65 46.50
C ILE A 359 11.08 -17.10 46.62
N LEU A 360 11.96 -18.07 46.37
CA LEU A 360 11.70 -19.46 46.71
C LEU A 360 12.08 -19.69 48.18
N LYS A 361 11.08 -19.90 49.04
CA LYS A 361 11.29 -20.42 50.40
C LYS A 361 11.35 -21.94 50.32
N ALA A 362 12.52 -22.52 50.55
CA ALA A 362 12.64 -23.95 50.83
C ALA A 362 12.31 -24.20 52.30
N GLN A 363 11.40 -25.12 52.59
CA GLN A 363 10.98 -25.47 53.95
C GLN A 363 11.31 -26.94 54.20
N ASN A 364 12.09 -27.20 55.25
CA ASN A 364 12.41 -28.57 55.68
C ASN A 364 11.31 -29.11 56.62
N SER A 365 11.22 -30.45 56.76
CA SER A 365 10.17 -31.21 57.45
C SER A 365 10.03 -30.98 58.97
N ARG A 366 10.73 -29.99 59.53
CA ARG A 366 10.63 -29.57 60.94
C ARG A 366 10.24 -28.09 61.14
N GLY A 367 9.88 -27.36 60.08
CA GLY A 367 9.26 -26.04 60.19
C GLY A 367 10.18 -24.84 60.46
N GLU A 368 11.50 -25.00 60.48
CA GLU A 368 12.43 -23.86 60.55
C GLU A 368 12.88 -23.39 59.15
N LEU A 369 12.85 -22.07 58.94
CA LEU A 369 13.28 -21.41 57.70
C LEU A 369 14.81 -21.39 57.60
N SER A 370 15.37 -22.06 56.59
CA SER A 370 16.80 -21.98 56.29
C SER A 370 17.03 -21.37 54.90
N SER A 371 17.71 -20.22 54.89
CA SER A 371 18.25 -19.45 53.74
C SER A 371 17.25 -18.97 52.65
N VAL A 372 17.26 -17.65 52.41
CA VAL A 372 16.61 -17.00 51.27
C VAL A 372 17.68 -16.82 50.18
N VAL A 373 17.49 -17.44 49.02
CA VAL A 373 18.36 -17.25 47.85
C VAL A 373 17.71 -16.25 46.90
N LEU A 374 18.38 -15.10 46.69
CA LEU A 374 18.03 -14.13 45.66
C LEU A 374 18.77 -14.52 44.37
N ILE A 375 18.03 -14.90 43.33
CA ILE A 375 18.60 -15.07 41.99
C ILE A 375 18.21 -13.85 41.17
N GLU A 376 19.17 -12.95 40.94
CA GLU A 376 19.04 -11.95 39.87
C GLU A 376 19.27 -12.66 38.53
N GLY A 377 18.27 -12.59 37.64
CA GLY A 377 18.42 -13.10 36.29
C GLY A 377 19.44 -12.26 35.51
N GLY A 378 20.63 -12.81 35.30
CA GLY A 378 21.63 -12.26 34.38
C GLY A 378 23.05 -12.04 34.91
N ALA A 379 23.60 -12.91 35.77
CA ALA A 379 25.04 -12.94 36.04
C ALA A 379 25.52 -14.34 36.48
N GLU A 380 26.68 -14.79 35.97
CA GLU A 380 27.36 -16.00 36.43
C GLU A 380 27.77 -15.92 37.91
N PRO A 381 27.82 -17.05 38.64
CA PRO A 381 28.05 -17.05 40.08
C PRO A 381 29.53 -16.81 40.41
N LYS A 382 29.82 -15.78 41.22
CA LYS A 382 31.08 -15.68 41.98
C LYS A 382 30.83 -16.15 43.41
N LEU A 383 31.64 -17.11 43.86
CA LEU A 383 31.73 -17.54 45.25
C LEU A 383 32.39 -16.42 46.07
N VAL A 384 31.71 -15.95 47.13
CA VAL A 384 32.32 -15.11 48.17
C VAL A 384 32.19 -15.86 49.49
N GLY A 385 33.34 -16.12 50.12
CA GLY A 385 33.49 -16.82 51.39
C GLY A 385 33.21 -15.94 52.61
N GLU A 386 33.02 -16.60 53.74
CA GLU A 386 32.81 -16.02 55.08
C GLU A 386 33.96 -15.10 55.52
N GLU A 387 33.60 -13.95 56.10
CA GLU A 387 34.52 -13.07 56.83
C GLU A 387 34.93 -13.65 58.18
N SER A 388 36.21 -13.53 58.55
CA SER A 388 36.58 -13.18 59.92
C SER A 388 37.95 -12.48 60.02
N LYS A 389 37.91 -11.28 60.60
CA LYS A 389 38.89 -10.59 61.46
C LYS A 389 40.34 -10.38 60.96
N GLU A 390 40.80 -9.13 60.91
CA GLU A 390 41.55 -8.48 62.02
C GLU A 390 42.35 -7.23 61.52
N SER A 391 42.40 -6.23 62.39
CA SER A 391 43.10 -4.95 62.42
C SER A 391 44.50 -4.86 61.78
N ASN A 392 44.82 -3.78 61.03
CA ASN A 392 45.70 -2.67 61.46
C ASN A 392 46.22 -1.76 60.33
N SER A 393 46.27 -0.47 60.69
CA SER A 393 47.22 0.60 60.31
C SER A 393 47.45 0.99 58.84
N ASN A 394 46.94 2.20 58.54
CA ASN A 394 47.54 3.15 57.60
C ASN A 394 49.05 3.35 57.87
N ASN A 395 49.82 3.50 56.79
CA ASN A 395 50.95 4.43 56.74
C ASN A 395 51.10 5.00 55.33
N ASN A 396 50.93 6.33 55.25
CA ASN A 396 51.38 7.18 54.16
C ASN A 396 52.91 7.16 54.05
N ALA A 397 53.44 7.29 52.83
CA ALA A 397 54.28 8.42 52.42
C ALA A 397 55.20 8.09 51.22
N ASN A 398 55.01 8.86 50.16
CA ASN A 398 56.01 9.65 49.42
C ASN A 398 57.43 9.13 49.13
N ASN A 399 57.79 9.39 47.87
CA ASN A 399 59.03 10.04 47.37
C ASN A 399 60.27 9.19 46.98
N LYS A 400 60.62 9.41 45.69
CA LYS A 400 61.93 9.80 45.14
C LYS A 400 63.12 8.81 45.16
N ILE A 401 63.70 8.74 43.95
CA ILE A 401 65.14 8.84 43.61
C ILE A 401 65.96 7.54 43.42
N ASN A 402 66.45 7.45 42.18
CA ASN A 402 67.74 6.97 41.67
C ASN A 402 68.19 5.49 41.69
N ASN A 403 68.63 5.15 40.47
CA ASN A 403 69.90 4.54 40.08
C ASN A 403 70.09 3.02 40.06
N GLN A 404 70.37 2.61 38.82
CA GLN A 404 71.52 1.83 38.37
C GLN A 404 71.55 0.31 38.58
N ASN A 405 71.66 -0.31 37.39
CA ASN A 405 72.70 -1.25 37.00
C ASN A 405 72.46 -2.75 37.20
N ASN A 406 72.52 -3.39 36.03
CA ASN A 406 73.36 -4.53 35.68
C ASN A 406 72.82 -5.96 35.83
N ASN A 407 72.67 -6.53 34.63
CA ASN A 407 73.36 -7.73 34.14
C ASN A 407 72.66 -9.10 34.23
N LYS A 408 72.67 -9.73 33.04
CA LYS A 408 72.94 -11.15 32.73
C LYS A 408 71.84 -12.14 33.10
N ASN A 409 71.62 -13.26 32.41
CA ASN A 409 71.94 -13.79 31.08
C ASN A 409 71.19 -15.14 31.02
N ASN A 410 70.86 -15.58 29.81
CA ASN A 410 70.83 -16.98 29.34
C ASN A 410 69.75 -18.00 29.80
N ASN A 411 68.97 -18.40 28.79
CA ASN A 411 68.84 -19.74 28.19
C ASN A 411 68.22 -20.96 28.94
N ASN A 412 67.21 -21.50 28.23
CA ASN A 412 66.98 -22.90 27.82
C ASN A 412 66.35 -23.93 28.77
N ASN A 413 65.23 -24.50 28.26
CA ASN A 413 64.82 -25.90 28.14
C ASN A 413 65.06 -26.89 29.31
N ASP A 414 63.99 -27.52 29.81
CA ASP A 414 63.56 -28.90 29.42
C ASP A 414 62.59 -29.55 30.45
N ASN A 415 61.58 -30.24 29.89
CA ASN A 415 61.00 -31.53 30.28
C ASN A 415 60.36 -31.84 31.67
N ASN A 416 59.07 -32.25 31.60
CA ASN A 416 58.41 -33.45 32.16
C ASN A 416 58.70 -33.90 33.62
N ASN A 417 57.66 -34.08 34.47
CA ASN A 417 56.85 -35.32 34.55
C ASN A 417 55.79 -35.31 35.70
N LYS A 418 54.71 -36.06 35.46
CA LYS A 418 53.43 -36.30 36.21
C LYS A 418 53.57 -37.31 37.38
N PRO A 419 52.55 -37.57 38.26
CA PRO A 419 51.37 -38.45 37.99
C PRO A 419 50.03 -37.96 38.60
N ASN A 420 48.87 -38.02 37.93
CA ASN A 420 47.94 -39.12 37.59
C ASN A 420 46.90 -39.51 38.68
N ALA A 421 45.62 -39.25 38.38
CA ALA A 421 44.51 -40.22 38.42
C ALA A 421 43.52 -39.80 37.29
N VAL A 422 43.21 -40.50 36.18
CA VAL A 422 42.87 -41.91 35.85
C VAL A 422 41.49 -42.30 36.43
N ILE A 423 40.45 -42.80 35.74
CA ILE A 423 40.00 -43.16 34.36
C ILE A 423 38.44 -43.26 34.55
N LEU A 424 37.54 -42.87 33.62
CA LEU A 424 36.80 -43.79 32.72
C LEU A 424 35.71 -43.02 31.98
N GLY A 425 35.89 -42.95 30.67
CA GLY A 425 34.83 -42.57 29.73
C GLY A 425 33.96 -43.76 29.34
N ALA A 426 32.79 -43.43 28.79
CA ALA A 426 32.11 -44.26 27.82
C ALA A 426 31.68 -43.35 26.65
N ARG A 427 32.12 -43.75 25.46
CA ARG A 427 31.82 -43.14 24.16
C ARG A 427 30.69 -43.93 23.52
N SER A 428 29.69 -43.24 22.96
CA SER A 428 29.03 -43.63 21.71
C SER A 428 28.26 -42.43 21.14
N ASN A 429 28.40 -42.26 19.82
CA ASN A 429 27.95 -41.12 19.01
C ASN A 429 26.42 -41.03 18.89
N LEU A 430 25.89 -39.81 18.87
CA LEU A 430 24.61 -39.47 18.22
C LEU A 430 24.66 -38.01 17.76
N LEU A 431 24.68 -37.82 16.44
CA LEU A 431 24.31 -36.59 15.75
C LEU A 431 22.80 -36.39 15.94
N LEU A 432 22.37 -35.19 16.34
CA LEU A 432 21.06 -34.62 16.00
C LEU A 432 21.08 -33.11 16.28
N GLU A 433 20.74 -32.35 15.23
CA GLU A 433 20.33 -30.95 15.27
C GLU A 433 18.99 -30.78 16.02
N GLY A 434 18.76 -29.60 16.59
CA GLY A 434 17.48 -29.15 17.16
C GLY A 434 17.62 -27.70 17.66
N GLU A 435 17.18 -26.72 16.87
CA GLU A 435 15.84 -26.09 16.88
C GLU A 435 15.66 -25.00 17.95
N PHE A 436 15.58 -23.75 17.48
CA PHE A 436 15.01 -22.62 18.21
C PHE A 436 13.54 -22.48 17.78
N ALA A 437 12.62 -22.83 18.66
CA ALA A 437 11.18 -22.66 18.45
C ALA A 437 10.70 -21.31 19.01
N ASP A 438 10.14 -20.53 18.10
CA ASP A 438 9.37 -19.31 18.28
C ASP A 438 7.90 -19.70 18.60
N SER A 439 7.24 -19.06 19.56
CA SER A 439 5.80 -19.29 19.83
C SER A 439 5.01 -18.01 19.67
N LYS A 440 4.52 -17.81 18.44
CA LYS A 440 3.32 -17.05 18.12
C LYS A 440 2.10 -17.96 18.29
N LYS A 441 1.04 -17.43 18.89
CA LYS A 441 -0.31 -18.00 18.87
C LYS A 441 -0.85 -18.00 17.43
N SER A 442 -1.31 -19.15 16.94
CA SER A 442 -2.23 -19.26 15.79
C SER A 442 -3.54 -19.90 16.23
N VAL A 443 -4.63 -19.28 15.80
CA VAL A 443 -5.99 -19.81 15.81
C VAL A 443 -6.16 -20.61 14.52
N VAL A 444 -6.64 -21.85 14.64
CA VAL A 444 -6.80 -22.83 13.56
C VAL A 444 -8.08 -22.57 12.78
N ALA A 445 -7.98 -22.58 11.44
CA ALA A 445 -9.07 -22.83 10.49
C ALA A 445 -8.56 -23.87 9.46
N PRO A 446 -9.42 -24.77 8.92
CA PRO A 446 -8.98 -26.00 8.26
C PRO A 446 -8.56 -25.82 6.80
N GLU A 447 -7.55 -26.60 6.38
CA GLU A 447 -7.05 -26.75 5.01
C GLU A 447 -7.99 -27.61 4.15
N ALA A 448 -8.16 -27.23 2.89
CA ALA A 448 -8.73 -28.03 1.83
C ALA A 448 -7.60 -28.58 0.95
N GLU A 449 -7.62 -29.90 0.72
CA GLU A 449 -6.71 -30.65 -0.13
C GLU A 449 -6.82 -30.19 -1.61
N TRP A 450 -5.69 -29.87 -2.23
CA TRP A 450 -5.61 -29.70 -3.69
C TRP A 450 -5.08 -30.98 -4.31
N GLY A 451 -6.01 -31.77 -4.85
CA GLY A 451 -5.71 -32.90 -5.73
C GLY A 451 -5.07 -32.43 -7.04
N THR A 452 -4.03 -33.13 -7.45
CA THR A 452 -3.39 -33.01 -8.76
C THR A 452 -4.32 -33.55 -9.84
N GLU A 453 -4.88 -32.68 -10.68
CA GLU A 453 -5.54 -33.07 -11.93
C GLU A 453 -4.78 -32.47 -13.12
N THR A 454 -4.28 -33.36 -13.97
CA THR A 454 -3.64 -33.09 -15.25
C THR A 454 -4.65 -32.52 -16.25
N LEU A 455 -4.48 -31.26 -16.65
CA LEU A 455 -5.25 -30.65 -17.73
C LEU A 455 -4.53 -30.83 -19.08
N GLU A 456 -5.11 -31.66 -19.95
CA GLU A 456 -4.80 -31.71 -21.38
C GLU A 456 -5.19 -30.38 -22.08
N PRO A 457 -4.45 -29.96 -23.12
CA PRO A 457 -4.78 -28.75 -23.87
C PRO A 457 -5.98 -28.99 -24.79
N LYS A 458 -7.13 -28.34 -24.50
CA LYS A 458 -8.23 -28.20 -25.45
C LYS A 458 -7.84 -27.17 -26.52
N THR A 459 -7.82 -27.64 -27.76
CA THR A 459 -7.72 -26.85 -28.99
C THR A 459 -8.96 -25.99 -29.19
N GLU A 460 -8.78 -24.68 -29.31
CA GLU A 460 -9.81 -23.78 -29.86
C GLU A 460 -9.64 -23.62 -31.38
N PRO A 461 -10.75 -23.46 -32.13
CA PRO A 461 -10.74 -23.42 -33.59
C PRO A 461 -10.24 -22.06 -34.13
N VAL A 462 -9.35 -22.16 -35.13
CA VAL A 462 -8.85 -21.05 -35.95
C VAL A 462 -9.97 -20.49 -36.82
N VAL A 463 -10.27 -19.20 -36.67
CA VAL A 463 -11.11 -18.44 -37.61
C VAL A 463 -10.19 -17.75 -38.64
N PRO A 464 -10.39 -17.92 -39.95
CA PRO A 464 -9.50 -17.37 -40.97
C PRO A 464 -9.75 -15.88 -41.22
N SER A 465 -8.65 -15.13 -41.41
CA SER A 465 -8.63 -13.75 -41.92
C SER A 465 -9.15 -13.68 -43.36
N PRO A 466 -9.83 -12.59 -43.77
CA PRO A 466 -10.35 -12.45 -45.13
C PRO A 466 -9.23 -12.22 -46.14
N GLU A 467 -9.16 -13.10 -47.14
CA GLU A 467 -8.39 -12.92 -48.37
C GLU A 467 -8.87 -11.67 -49.12
N MET A 468 -7.91 -10.79 -49.43
CA MET A 468 -7.99 -9.94 -50.62
C MET A 468 -7.86 -10.82 -51.84
N ALA A 469 -8.82 -10.71 -52.75
CA ALA A 469 -8.77 -11.30 -54.08
C ALA A 469 -9.04 -10.18 -55.12
N PRO A 470 -8.58 -10.37 -56.37
CA PRO A 470 -7.59 -9.53 -57.05
C PRO A 470 -8.12 -8.25 -57.72
#